data_AF-A0A7V3GUI2-F1
#
_entry.id   AF-A0A7V3GUI2-F1
#
_cell.length_a   1.000
_cell.length_b   1.000
_cell.length_c   1.000
_cell.angle_alpha   90.00
_cell.angle_beta   90.00
_cell.angle_gamma   90.00
#
_symmetry.space_group_name_H-M   'P 1'
#
loop_
_entity.id
_entity.type
_entity.pdbx_description
1 polymer ?
#
loop_
_entity_poly.entity_id
_entity_poly.type
_entity_poly.pdbx_seq_one_letter_code
_entity_poly.pdbx_strand_id
1 'polypeptide(L)'
;MTRSRRARSRAVSTTSSAICSSCNSSPCCARSGKKWARGRASTCWIKPRRSIPKRRRPKRPSPQTSRLRKRPRNPGMTTPLIEVVHLRKAFGRHRVLKGIDMSIEAGSSVVMFGPNGAGKTTFLRILSTLSKPTSGTVRVSGVDIKNNPEGIRQYLGLVSHAPLLYDDLTAYENLRFYARLYDLDAPHDRIRELLERVGLWHRRHDLVRTFSRGMVQRMAIARALLHNP
;
A
#
# COMPACT_ATOMS: atom_id res chain seq x y z
N MET A 1 62.46 -8.82 32.38
CA MET A 1 62.17 -9.52 33.65
C MET A 1 60.69 -9.38 33.97
N THR A 2 59.90 -10.44 33.73
CA THR A 2 59.08 -11.17 34.73
C THR A 2 57.81 -10.42 35.19
N ARG A 3 56.58 -10.94 35.19
CA ARG A 3 55.96 -12.28 35.10
C ARG A 3 54.45 -12.00 34.84
N SER A 4 53.77 -12.66 33.91
CA SER A 4 53.06 -13.94 34.07
C SER A 4 52.08 -14.00 35.27
N ARG A 5 50.78 -14.19 34.98
CA ARG A 5 49.97 -15.26 35.59
C ARG A 5 48.64 -15.52 34.83
N ARG A 6 48.58 -16.71 34.22
CA ARG A 6 47.37 -17.48 33.87
C ARG A 6 46.94 -18.32 35.09
N ALA A 7 45.64 -18.57 35.24
CA ALA A 7 44.99 -19.79 35.79
C ALA A 7 43.47 -19.66 35.49
N ARG A 8 42.78 -20.52 34.72
CA ARG A 8 42.31 -21.92 34.99
C ARG A 8 41.77 -22.07 36.42
N SER A 9 40.64 -22.67 36.78
CA SER A 9 39.58 -23.46 36.13
C SER A 9 38.69 -23.98 37.28
N ARG A 10 37.39 -24.21 37.06
CA ARG A 10 36.61 -25.41 37.44
C ARG A 10 35.17 -25.10 37.86
N ALA A 11 34.28 -25.85 37.22
CA ALA A 11 32.92 -26.11 37.62
C ALA A 11 32.87 -27.03 38.85
N VAL A 12 31.82 -26.89 39.64
CA VAL A 12 31.27 -27.97 40.48
C VAL A 12 29.75 -27.93 40.34
N SER A 13 29.23 -29.08 39.93
CA SER A 13 27.83 -29.50 39.90
C SER A 13 27.39 -29.99 41.28
N THR A 14 26.14 -29.71 41.65
CA THR A 14 25.39 -30.56 42.59
C THR A 14 23.97 -30.78 42.07
N THR A 15 23.71 -32.06 41.83
CA THR A 15 22.47 -32.74 41.54
C THR A 15 21.54 -32.78 42.75
N SER A 16 20.23 -32.63 42.54
CA SER A 16 19.25 -33.54 43.12
C SER A 16 17.93 -33.55 42.31
N SER A 17 17.67 -34.72 41.74
CA SER A 17 16.40 -35.31 41.28
C SER A 17 15.26 -35.20 42.32
N ALA A 18 13.96 -35.26 42.03
CA ALA A 18 13.13 -35.94 41.01
C ALA A 18 11.78 -35.14 40.87
N ILE A 19 10.82 -35.34 39.96
CA ILE A 19 10.13 -36.54 39.45
C ILE A 19 9.49 -36.20 38.09
N CYS A 20 9.48 -37.18 37.19
CA CYS A 20 8.94 -37.17 35.85
C CYS A 20 7.47 -37.67 35.82
N SER A 21 6.61 -37.04 35.01
CA SER A 21 5.45 -37.72 34.41
C SER A 21 4.94 -37.01 33.15
N SER A 22 4.92 -37.78 32.06
CA SER A 22 4.25 -37.56 30.75
C SER A 22 4.96 -36.68 29.70
N CYS A 23 6.00 -37.26 29.10
CA CYS A 23 6.37 -37.00 27.71
C CYS A 23 5.64 -38.05 26.85
N ASN A 24 4.82 -37.66 25.87
CA ASN A 24 4.46 -38.55 24.77
C ASN A 24 5.12 -38.02 23.50
N SER A 25 6.19 -38.72 23.15
CA SER A 25 7.26 -38.34 22.25
C SER A 25 6.95 -38.60 20.77
N SER A 26 7.58 -37.77 19.95
CA SER A 26 7.95 -37.91 18.54
C SER A 26 8.72 -39.23 18.24
N PRO A 27 9.30 -39.47 17.04
CA PRO A 27 10.59 -38.82 16.73
C PRO A 27 10.96 -38.54 15.26
N CYS A 28 11.84 -37.55 15.14
CA CYS A 28 12.74 -37.28 14.03
C CYS A 28 13.84 -38.35 13.88
N CYS A 29 14.32 -38.47 12.63
CA CYS A 29 15.70 -38.77 12.19
C CYS A 29 16.37 -40.15 12.42
N ALA A 30 16.64 -40.79 11.27
CA ALA A 30 17.94 -41.29 10.80
C ALA A 30 18.72 -42.42 11.54
N ARG A 31 19.00 -43.47 10.76
CA ARG A 31 20.26 -44.26 10.61
C ARG A 31 20.10 -45.78 10.65
N SER A 32 20.88 -46.38 9.74
CA SER A 32 21.50 -47.71 9.77
C SER A 32 20.60 -48.93 9.75
N GLY A 33 20.77 -49.73 8.68
CA GLY A 33 20.12 -51.01 8.53
C GLY A 33 20.60 -52.06 9.53
N LYS A 34 19.72 -53.03 9.75
CA LYS A 34 20.03 -54.46 9.78
C LYS A 34 18.73 -55.25 9.92
N LYS A 35 18.61 -56.24 9.03
CA LYS A 35 18.01 -57.57 9.18
C LYS A 35 16.49 -57.71 9.34
N TRP A 36 15.94 -58.38 8.32
CA TRP A 36 14.67 -59.08 8.31
C TRP A 36 14.54 -60.12 9.43
N ALA A 37 13.34 -60.24 10.00
CA ALA A 37 12.85 -61.51 10.54
C ALA A 37 11.32 -61.60 10.43
N ARG A 38 10.90 -62.45 9.49
CA ARG A 38 9.70 -63.28 9.34
C ARG A 38 8.63 -63.22 10.44
N GLY A 39 7.36 -63.10 10.03
CA GLY A 39 6.30 -63.93 10.61
C GLY A 39 4.87 -63.38 10.56
N ARG A 40 4.04 -64.09 9.78
CA ARG A 40 2.57 -64.19 9.78
C ARG A 40 1.78 -63.10 9.07
N ALA A 41 1.47 -63.43 7.81
CA ALA A 41 0.35 -62.93 7.06
C ALA A 41 -0.97 -63.38 7.72
N SER A 42 -1.80 -62.41 8.11
CA SER A 42 -3.24 -62.60 8.29
C SER A 42 -3.96 -61.73 7.26
N THR A 43 -4.37 -62.43 6.20
CA THR A 43 -5.50 -62.19 5.31
C THR A 43 -6.24 -60.84 5.38
N CYS A 44 -6.15 -60.18 4.22
CA CYS A 44 -6.98 -59.12 3.67
C CYS A 44 -8.50 -59.35 3.86
N TRP A 45 -9.19 -58.33 4.38
CA TRP A 45 -10.60 -58.07 4.10
C TRP A 45 -10.78 -56.56 3.83
N ILE A 46 -10.47 -56.14 2.61
CA ILE A 46 -10.85 -54.81 2.12
C ILE A 46 -12.34 -54.87 1.74
N LYS A 47 -13.19 -54.25 2.56
CA LYS A 47 -14.61 -54.07 2.21
C LYS A 47 -14.73 -53.18 0.96
N PRO A 48 -15.60 -53.51 -0.01
CA PRO A 48 -15.75 -52.70 -1.22
C PRO A 48 -16.32 -51.32 -0.89
N ARG A 49 -15.65 -50.27 -1.38
CA ARG A 49 -16.12 -48.88 -1.33
C ARG A 49 -17.47 -48.80 -2.07
N ARG A 50 -18.54 -48.51 -1.33
CA ARG A 50 -19.83 -48.11 -1.92
C ARG A 50 -19.61 -46.88 -2.82
N SER A 51 -20.06 -46.99 -4.06
CA SER A 51 -20.04 -45.93 -5.06
C SER A 51 -20.92 -44.76 -4.61
N ILE A 52 -20.30 -43.60 -4.38
CA ILE A 52 -21.03 -42.36 -4.10
C ILE A 52 -21.62 -41.85 -5.43
N PRO A 53 -22.94 -41.58 -5.53
CA PRO A 53 -23.53 -41.06 -6.76
C PRO A 53 -22.97 -39.67 -7.07
N LYS A 54 -22.57 -39.44 -8.34
CA LYS A 54 -22.13 -38.12 -8.82
C LYS A 54 -23.29 -37.12 -8.71
N ARG A 55 -23.31 -36.29 -7.65
CA ARG A 55 -24.19 -35.12 -7.56
C ARG A 55 -23.94 -34.21 -8.75
N ARG A 56 -24.95 -34.03 -9.60
CA ARG A 56 -24.96 -33.05 -10.69
C ARG A 56 -24.79 -31.65 -10.09
N ARG A 57 -23.71 -30.94 -10.46
CA ARG A 57 -23.52 -29.53 -10.09
C ARG A 57 -24.64 -28.68 -10.70
N PRO A 58 -25.32 -27.80 -9.94
CA PRO A 58 -26.25 -26.85 -10.53
C PRO A 58 -25.50 -25.93 -11.50
N LYS A 59 -26.08 -25.68 -12.68
CA LYS A 59 -25.53 -24.76 -13.68
C LYS A 59 -25.39 -23.37 -13.05
N ARG A 60 -24.18 -22.81 -13.04
CA ARG A 60 -23.96 -21.40 -12.70
C ARG A 60 -24.77 -20.54 -13.68
N PRO A 61 -25.62 -19.61 -13.22
CA PRO A 61 -26.21 -18.64 -14.12
C PRO A 61 -25.09 -17.81 -14.76
N SER A 62 -25.21 -17.58 -16.06
CA SER A 62 -24.34 -16.71 -16.85
C SER A 62 -24.24 -15.32 -16.19
N PRO A 63 -23.08 -14.66 -16.19
CA PRO A 63 -22.97 -13.31 -15.67
C PRO A 63 -23.81 -12.39 -16.56
N GLN A 64 -25.02 -12.06 -16.10
CA GLN A 64 -25.79 -10.97 -16.65
C GLN A 64 -24.94 -9.72 -16.42
N THR A 65 -24.48 -9.11 -17.51
CA THR A 65 -23.89 -7.79 -17.50
C THR A 65 -24.93 -6.86 -16.90
N SER A 66 -24.79 -6.58 -15.60
CA SER A 66 -25.53 -5.51 -14.97
C SER A 66 -25.10 -4.22 -15.67
N ARG A 67 -25.89 -3.83 -16.67
CA ARG A 67 -25.91 -2.45 -17.15
C ARG A 67 -26.13 -1.64 -15.88
N LEU A 68 -25.07 -1.00 -15.40
CA LEU A 68 -25.17 0.05 -14.40
C LEU A 68 -26.25 1.00 -14.92
N ARG A 69 -27.44 0.91 -14.33
CA ARG A 69 -28.53 1.85 -14.54
C ARG A 69 -27.93 3.20 -14.19
N LYS A 70 -27.58 4.00 -15.21
CA LYS A 70 -27.32 5.43 -15.02
C LYS A 70 -28.58 5.98 -14.38
N ARG A 71 -28.52 6.31 -13.09
CA ARG A 71 -29.56 7.10 -12.43
C ARG A 71 -29.71 8.40 -13.23
N PRO A 72 -30.94 8.83 -13.55
CA PRO A 72 -31.15 10.13 -14.17
C PRO A 72 -30.61 11.21 -13.21
N ARG A 73 -29.74 12.08 -13.73
CA ARG A 73 -29.20 13.23 -12.99
C ARG A 73 -30.33 14.25 -12.85
N ASN A 74 -30.66 14.65 -11.64
CA ASN A 74 -31.45 15.87 -11.40
C ASN A 74 -30.61 17.08 -11.88
N PRO A 75 -31.16 17.98 -12.70
CA PRO A 75 -30.46 19.18 -13.14
C PRO A 75 -30.58 20.28 -12.07
N GLY A 76 -29.93 20.06 -10.92
CA GLY A 76 -29.46 21.17 -10.10
C GLY A 76 -28.03 21.44 -10.56
N MET A 77 -27.80 22.59 -11.22
CA MET A 77 -26.52 22.97 -11.82
C MET A 77 -25.39 22.98 -10.77
N THR A 78 -24.76 21.84 -10.57
CA THR A 78 -23.56 21.70 -9.76
C THR A 78 -22.48 21.21 -10.71
N THR A 79 -21.55 22.08 -11.06
CA THR A 79 -20.40 21.69 -11.86
C THR A 79 -19.60 20.67 -11.04
N PRO A 80 -19.37 19.45 -11.54
CA PRO A 80 -18.61 18.45 -10.80
C PRO A 80 -17.20 18.98 -10.53
N LEU A 81 -16.66 18.67 -9.34
CA LEU A 81 -15.31 19.09 -8.96
C LEU A 81 -14.27 18.51 -9.91
N ILE A 82 -14.42 17.24 -10.32
CA ILE A 82 -13.58 16.63 -11.35
C ILE A 82 -14.47 15.99 -12.40
N GLU A 83 -14.27 16.38 -13.66
CA GLU A 83 -14.93 15.81 -14.82
C GLU A 83 -13.90 15.18 -15.76
N VAL A 84 -14.12 13.93 -16.14
CA VAL A 84 -13.28 13.17 -17.05
C VAL A 84 -14.14 12.67 -18.20
N VAL A 85 -13.79 13.05 -19.43
CA VAL A 85 -14.52 12.68 -20.64
C VAL A 85 -13.59 12.00 -21.63
N HIS A 86 -13.94 10.76 -21.98
CA HIS A 86 -13.25 9.91 -22.96
C HIS A 86 -11.73 9.87 -22.81
N LEU A 87 -11.25 9.81 -21.56
CA LEU A 87 -9.83 9.90 -21.26
C LEU A 87 -9.06 8.69 -21.78
N ARG A 88 -8.07 8.94 -22.65
CA ARG A 88 -7.18 7.91 -23.19
C ARG A 88 -5.73 8.29 -22.92
N LYS A 89 -4.91 7.27 -22.65
CA LYS A 89 -3.47 7.40 -22.50
C LYS A 89 -2.77 6.20 -23.11
N ALA A 90 -1.85 6.46 -24.01
CA ALA A 90 -0.95 5.47 -24.59
C ALA A 90 0.51 5.91 -24.41
N PHE A 91 1.40 4.93 -24.26
CA PHE A 91 2.84 5.12 -24.33
C PHE A 91 3.34 4.31 -25.54
N GLY A 92 3.71 5.00 -26.61
CA GLY A 92 3.95 4.37 -27.91
C GLY A 92 2.73 3.56 -28.35
N ARG A 93 2.93 2.25 -28.60
CA ARG A 93 1.87 1.32 -29.02
C ARG A 93 1.03 0.78 -27.86
N HIS A 94 1.47 0.95 -26.62
CA HIS A 94 0.80 0.37 -25.45
C HIS A 94 -0.28 1.31 -24.90
N ARG A 95 -1.55 0.92 -25.04
CA ARG A 95 -2.71 1.67 -24.52
C ARG A 95 -2.94 1.34 -23.04
N VAL A 96 -2.70 2.32 -22.16
CA VAL A 96 -2.88 2.18 -20.71
C VAL A 96 -4.29 2.55 -20.26
N LEU A 97 -4.84 3.66 -20.77
CA LEU A 97 -6.23 4.07 -20.49
C LEU A 97 -7.02 4.06 -21.81
N LYS A 98 -8.21 3.44 -21.79
CA LYS A 98 -8.99 3.09 -22.98
C LYS A 98 -10.33 3.83 -23.08
N GLY A 99 -10.38 5.11 -22.70
CA GLY A 99 -11.60 5.93 -22.77
C GLY A 99 -12.39 5.80 -21.48
N ILE A 100 -11.94 6.54 -20.46
CA ILE A 100 -12.58 6.58 -19.14
C ILE A 100 -13.49 7.80 -19.09
N ASP A 101 -14.72 7.60 -18.61
CA ASP A 101 -15.70 8.64 -18.34
C ASP A 101 -16.06 8.60 -16.85
N MET A 102 -15.91 9.73 -16.16
CA MET A 102 -16.12 9.83 -14.70
C MET A 102 -16.46 11.26 -14.31
N SER A 103 -17.34 11.42 -13.32
CA SER A 103 -17.60 12.70 -12.65
C SER A 103 -17.50 12.49 -11.14
N ILE A 104 -16.81 13.39 -10.46
CA ILE A 104 -16.60 13.37 -9.01
C ILE A 104 -17.12 14.70 -8.45
N GLU A 105 -18.07 14.60 -7.52
CA GLU A 105 -18.64 15.76 -6.83
C GLU A 105 -17.72 16.23 -5.69
N ALA A 106 -17.81 17.52 -5.32
CA ALA A 106 -17.09 18.05 -4.17
C ALA A 106 -17.47 17.30 -2.88
N GLY A 107 -16.49 17.09 -1.99
CA GLY A 107 -16.69 16.38 -0.73
C GLY A 107 -16.85 14.85 -0.87
N SER A 108 -16.75 14.30 -2.08
CA SER A 108 -16.82 12.85 -2.27
C SER A 108 -15.45 12.18 -2.09
N SER A 109 -15.47 10.93 -1.62
CA SER A 109 -14.29 10.08 -1.52
C SER A 109 -14.38 8.94 -2.53
N VAL A 110 -13.37 8.81 -3.40
CA VAL A 110 -13.35 7.81 -4.48
C VAL A 110 -12.16 6.88 -4.31
N VAL A 111 -12.41 5.57 -4.42
CA VAL A 111 -11.35 4.56 -4.34
C VAL A 111 -11.24 3.79 -5.66
N MET A 112 -10.02 3.71 -6.19
CA MET A 112 -9.73 3.03 -7.46
C MET A 112 -9.19 1.61 -7.24
N PHE A 113 -9.98 0.60 -7.61
CA PHE A 113 -9.60 -0.81 -7.51
C PHE A 113 -9.24 -1.42 -8.87
N GLY A 114 -8.52 -2.55 -8.87
CA GLY A 114 -7.96 -3.17 -10.08
C GLY A 114 -6.55 -3.74 -9.91
N PRO A 115 -6.10 -4.62 -10.82
CA PRO A 115 -4.79 -5.27 -10.76
C PRO A 115 -3.63 -4.29 -11.02
N ASN A 116 -2.41 -4.74 -10.71
CA ASN A 116 -1.19 -4.01 -11.09
C ASN A 116 -1.14 -3.85 -12.61
N GLY A 117 -0.75 -2.66 -13.07
CA GLY A 117 -0.72 -2.35 -14.50
C GLY A 117 -2.07 -1.96 -15.11
N ALA A 118 -3.17 -1.95 -14.36
CA ALA A 118 -4.48 -1.48 -14.85
C ALA A 118 -4.51 0.01 -15.23
N GLY A 119 -3.46 0.77 -14.90
CA GLY A 119 -3.34 2.19 -15.24
C GLY A 119 -3.77 3.16 -14.13
N LYS A 120 -4.01 2.70 -12.90
CA LYS A 120 -4.41 3.56 -11.77
C LYS A 120 -3.42 4.69 -11.50
N THR A 121 -2.15 4.35 -11.34
CA THR A 121 -1.08 5.33 -11.14
C THR A 121 -0.97 6.30 -12.31
N THR A 122 -1.18 5.81 -13.54
CA THR A 122 -1.20 6.63 -14.75
C THR A 122 -2.36 7.60 -14.74
N PHE A 123 -3.55 7.16 -14.32
CA PHE A 123 -4.73 8.01 -14.16
C PHE A 123 -4.50 9.09 -13.10
N LEU A 124 -4.02 8.72 -11.91
CA LEU A 124 -3.68 9.68 -10.85
C LEU A 124 -2.61 10.69 -11.27
N ARG A 125 -1.61 10.26 -12.07
CA ARG A 125 -0.62 11.18 -12.67
C ARG A 125 -1.23 12.16 -13.64
N ILE A 126 -2.27 11.77 -14.39
CA ILE A 126 -2.98 12.69 -15.29
C ILE A 126 -3.81 13.68 -14.48
N LEU A 127 -4.56 13.21 -13.48
CA LEU A 127 -5.35 14.08 -12.61
C LEU A 127 -4.49 15.09 -11.86
N SER A 128 -3.31 14.67 -11.39
CA SER A 128 -2.32 15.57 -10.75
C SER A 128 -1.51 16.42 -11.74
N THR A 129 -1.88 16.44 -13.03
CA THR A 129 -1.21 17.20 -14.11
C THR A 129 0.26 16.83 -14.34
N LEU A 130 0.74 15.72 -13.78
CA LEU A 130 2.09 15.18 -13.96
C LEU A 130 2.26 14.45 -15.30
N SER A 131 1.16 14.08 -15.95
CA SER A 131 1.19 13.47 -17.28
C SER A 131 0.07 14.00 -18.15
N LYS A 132 0.38 14.36 -19.39
CA LYS A 132 -0.63 14.79 -20.37
C LYS A 132 -1.44 13.58 -20.86
N PRO A 133 -2.77 13.70 -21.03
CA PRO A 133 -3.55 12.66 -21.70
C PRO A 133 -3.15 12.53 -23.17
N THR A 134 -3.33 11.36 -23.79
CA THR A 134 -3.16 11.21 -25.25
C THR A 134 -4.37 11.78 -25.98
N SER A 135 -5.57 11.57 -25.45
CA SER A 135 -6.81 12.20 -25.95
C SER A 135 -7.85 12.26 -24.83
N GLY A 136 -8.93 12.99 -25.09
CA GLY A 136 -9.97 13.27 -24.11
C GLY A 136 -9.66 14.52 -23.28
N THR A 137 -10.55 14.78 -22.34
CA THR A 137 -10.60 16.01 -21.55
C THR A 137 -10.73 15.69 -20.07
N VAL A 138 -10.01 16.45 -19.25
CA VAL A 138 -10.13 16.41 -17.80
C VAL A 138 -10.32 17.85 -17.33
N ARG A 139 -11.36 18.09 -16.55
CA ARG A 139 -11.63 19.40 -15.95
C ARG A 139 -11.63 19.29 -14.44
N VAL A 140 -11.07 20.29 -13.78
CA VAL A 140 -11.13 20.48 -12.34
C VAL A 140 -11.83 21.80 -12.08
N SER A 141 -12.92 21.79 -11.31
CA SER A 141 -13.78 22.97 -11.06
C SER A 141 -14.20 23.70 -12.36
N GLY A 142 -14.50 22.93 -13.41
CA GLY A 142 -14.85 23.47 -14.74
C GLY A 142 -13.69 23.90 -15.63
N VAL A 143 -12.45 23.96 -15.12
CA VAL A 143 -11.26 24.37 -15.89
C VAL A 143 -10.53 23.16 -16.46
N ASP A 144 -10.25 23.14 -17.77
CA ASP A 144 -9.46 22.07 -18.40
C ASP A 144 -8.00 22.10 -17.91
N ILE A 145 -7.50 20.94 -17.49
CA ILE A 145 -6.11 20.77 -17.02
C ILE A 145 -5.05 21.17 -18.05
N LYS A 146 -5.39 21.19 -19.33
CA LYS A 146 -4.47 21.61 -20.40
C LYS A 146 -4.28 23.11 -20.46
N ASN A 147 -5.29 23.89 -20.03
CA ASN A 147 -5.30 25.34 -20.17
C ASN A 147 -4.59 26.04 -19.01
N ASN A 148 -4.73 25.51 -17.79
CA ASN A 148 -4.10 26.08 -16.60
C ASN A 148 -3.58 25.00 -15.64
N PRO A 149 -2.53 24.24 -16.02
CA PRO A 149 -2.00 23.17 -15.17
C PRO A 149 -1.40 23.70 -13.86
N GLU A 150 -0.80 24.88 -13.86
CA GLU A 150 -0.15 25.46 -12.68
C GLU A 150 -1.17 25.93 -11.64
N GLY A 151 -2.18 26.69 -12.06
CA GLY A 151 -3.26 27.11 -11.16
C GLY A 151 -4.02 25.91 -10.57
N ILE A 152 -4.17 24.82 -11.32
CA ILE A 152 -4.81 23.61 -10.78
C ILE A 152 -3.94 22.90 -9.74
N ARG A 153 -2.60 22.92 -9.87
CA ARG A 153 -1.71 22.32 -8.87
C ARG A 153 -1.79 23.02 -7.52
N GLN A 154 -2.09 24.32 -7.49
CA GLN A 154 -2.30 25.06 -6.25
C GLN A 154 -3.52 24.56 -5.44
N TYR A 155 -4.42 23.79 -6.05
CA TYR A 155 -5.59 23.20 -5.39
C TYR A 155 -5.53 21.67 -5.33
N LEU A 156 -4.36 21.06 -5.57
CA LEU A 156 -4.20 19.61 -5.57
C LEU A 156 -3.12 19.15 -4.58
N GLY A 157 -3.52 18.32 -3.62
CA GLY A 157 -2.61 17.58 -2.76
C GLY A 157 -2.29 16.21 -3.34
N LEU A 158 -1.01 15.90 -3.58
CA LEU A 158 -0.58 14.58 -4.07
C LEU A 158 0.29 13.86 -3.04
N VAL A 159 -0.15 12.67 -2.64
CA VAL A 159 0.69 11.67 -1.98
C VAL A 159 0.95 10.55 -2.97
N SER A 160 2.23 10.31 -3.28
CA SER A 160 2.64 9.33 -4.28
C SER A 160 3.40 8.17 -3.62
N HIS A 161 3.74 7.13 -4.40
CA HIS A 161 4.59 6.05 -3.91
C HIS A 161 5.98 6.57 -3.49
N ALA A 162 6.54 7.54 -4.22
CA ALA A 162 7.71 8.28 -3.77
C ALA A 162 7.25 9.41 -2.83
N PRO A 163 7.89 9.59 -1.66
CA PRO A 163 7.44 10.58 -0.68
C PRO A 163 7.64 12.02 -1.15
N LEU A 164 8.53 12.26 -2.12
CA LEU A 164 8.88 13.58 -2.64
C LEU A 164 9.26 14.53 -1.49
N LEU A 165 10.24 14.10 -0.70
CA LEU A 165 10.84 14.83 0.41
C LEU A 165 12.36 14.90 0.17
N TYR A 166 12.99 15.93 0.70
CA TYR A 166 14.44 16.09 0.65
C TYR A 166 15.05 15.47 1.90
N ASP A 167 15.82 14.41 1.69
CA ASP A 167 16.40 13.57 2.76
C ASP A 167 17.43 14.33 3.62
N ASP A 168 18.13 15.30 3.01
CA ASP A 168 19.15 16.13 3.66
C ASP A 168 18.61 17.40 4.32
N LEU A 169 17.30 17.62 4.27
CA LEU A 169 16.64 18.71 4.97
C LEU A 169 15.93 18.17 6.21
N THR A 170 15.78 19.02 7.23
CA THR A 170 14.96 18.70 8.39
C THR A 170 13.47 18.64 8.02
N ALA A 171 12.65 18.08 8.92
CA ALA A 171 11.21 18.04 8.67
C ALA A 171 10.59 19.45 8.54
N TYR A 172 11.05 20.40 9.36
CA TYR A 172 10.63 21.80 9.28
C TYR A 172 11.08 22.46 7.98
N GLU A 173 12.36 22.31 7.60
CA GLU A 173 12.91 22.91 6.38
C GLU A 173 12.25 22.39 5.11
N ASN A 174 11.95 21.08 5.06
CA ASN A 174 11.17 20.49 3.97
C ASN A 174 9.82 21.18 3.79
N LEU A 175 9.02 21.30 4.86
CA LEU A 175 7.72 21.94 4.76
C LEU A 175 7.85 23.44 4.46
N ARG A 176 8.87 24.12 5.01
CA ARG A 176 9.16 25.51 4.68
C ARG A 176 9.52 25.69 3.20
N PHE A 177 10.28 24.76 2.63
CA PHE A 177 10.61 24.76 1.21
C PHE A 177 9.35 24.63 0.35
N TYR A 178 8.48 23.66 0.66
CA TYR A 178 7.21 23.50 -0.07
C TYR A 178 6.26 24.69 0.13
N ALA A 179 6.23 25.30 1.32
CA ALA A 179 5.42 26.49 1.58
C ALA A 179 5.81 27.65 0.66
N ARG A 180 7.11 27.86 0.45
CA ARG A 180 7.61 28.86 -0.50
C ARG A 180 7.25 28.54 -1.94
N LEU A 181 7.27 27.25 -2.33
CA LEU A 181 6.85 26.84 -3.68
C LEU A 181 5.36 27.06 -3.97
N TYR A 182 4.53 27.11 -2.93
CA TYR A 182 3.11 27.40 -3.03
C TYR A 182 2.76 28.85 -2.66
N ASP A 183 3.76 29.73 -2.56
CA ASP A 183 3.60 31.15 -2.22
C ASP A 183 2.76 31.38 -0.94
N LEU A 184 2.96 30.53 0.08
CA LEU A 184 2.25 30.67 1.36
C LEU A 184 2.89 31.77 2.22
N ASP A 185 2.08 32.77 2.56
CA ASP A 185 2.46 33.81 3.52
C ASP A 185 2.55 33.25 4.94
N ALA A 186 3.56 33.68 5.69
CA ALA A 186 3.78 33.33 7.10
C ALA A 186 3.52 31.83 7.44
N PRO A 187 4.20 30.86 6.77
CA PRO A 187 3.81 29.46 6.85
C PRO A 187 4.16 28.79 8.19
N HIS A 188 4.78 29.51 9.12
CA HIS A 188 5.26 28.96 10.39
C HIS A 188 4.15 28.24 11.16
N ASP A 189 3.00 28.89 11.34
CA ASP A 189 1.91 28.35 12.14
C ASP A 189 1.25 27.15 11.46
N ARG A 190 1.10 27.22 10.13
CA ARG A 190 0.61 26.09 9.33
C ARG A 190 1.54 24.88 9.38
N ILE A 191 2.85 25.11 9.28
CA ILE A 191 3.87 24.06 9.40
C ILE A 191 3.81 23.41 10.78
N ARG A 192 3.74 24.24 11.83
CA ARG A 192 3.62 23.76 13.21
C ARG A 192 2.37 22.91 13.40
N GLU A 193 1.21 23.43 13.01
CA GLU A 193 -0.08 22.75 13.08
C GLU A 193 0.00 21.38 12.40
N LEU A 194 0.53 21.30 11.19
CA LEU A 194 0.62 20.05 10.44
C LEU A 194 1.58 19.05 11.07
N LEU A 195 2.75 19.51 11.53
CA LEU A 195 3.72 18.66 12.22
C LEU A 195 3.19 18.15 13.56
N GLU A 196 2.39 18.94 14.28
CA GLU A 196 1.69 18.51 15.49
C GLU A 196 0.63 17.46 15.15
N ARG A 197 -0.24 17.73 14.15
CA ARG A 197 -1.28 16.80 13.68
C ARG A 197 -0.73 15.45 13.25
N VAL A 198 0.40 15.43 12.55
CA VAL A 198 1.04 14.17 12.14
C VAL A 198 1.99 13.61 13.20
N GLY A 199 2.11 14.23 14.37
CA GLY A 199 2.93 13.73 15.49
C GLY A 199 4.44 13.70 15.21
N LEU A 200 4.97 14.73 14.55
CA LEU A 200 6.38 14.90 14.19
C LEU A 200 6.99 16.20 14.72
N TRP A 201 6.22 17.06 15.42
CA TRP A 201 6.72 18.34 15.94
C TRP A 201 7.96 18.24 16.84
N HIS A 202 8.02 17.23 17.70
CA HIS A 202 9.18 17.00 18.57
C HIS A 202 10.46 16.65 17.80
N ARG A 203 10.32 16.12 16.57
CA ARG A 203 11.41 15.73 15.66
C ARG A 203 11.54 16.68 14.47
N ARG A 204 11.00 17.91 14.58
CA ARG A 204 10.96 18.88 13.46
C ARG A 204 12.34 19.27 12.92
N HIS A 205 13.36 19.20 13.78
CA HIS A 205 14.75 19.56 13.48
C HIS A 205 15.63 18.36 13.14
N ASP A 206 15.06 17.15 13.06
CA ASP A 206 15.76 15.97 12.63
C ASP A 206 15.75 15.90 11.10
N LEU A 207 16.86 15.42 10.51
CA LEU A 207 16.96 15.17 9.07
C LEU A 207 16.00 14.05 8.64
N VAL A 208 15.31 14.24 7.51
CA VAL A 208 14.33 13.27 7.00
C VAL A 208 14.96 11.91 6.70
N ARG A 209 16.22 11.83 6.29
CA ARG A 209 16.93 10.55 6.10
C ARG A 209 16.99 9.66 7.36
N THR A 210 16.80 10.24 8.55
CA THR A 210 16.79 9.50 9.83
C THR A 210 15.40 8.97 10.20
N PHE A 211 14.38 9.31 9.41
CA PHE A 211 12.99 8.94 9.69
C PHE A 211 12.72 7.48 9.32
N SER A 212 11.87 6.84 10.13
CA SER A 212 11.32 5.55 9.73
C SER A 212 10.39 5.72 8.53
N ARG A 213 10.14 4.64 7.78
CA ARG A 213 9.21 4.66 6.63
C ARG A 213 7.83 5.24 7.01
N GLY A 214 7.31 4.92 8.19
CA GLY A 214 6.03 5.44 8.67
C GLY A 214 6.07 6.94 8.99
N MET A 215 7.20 7.45 9.49
CA MET A 215 7.39 8.89 9.68
C MET A 215 7.48 9.64 8.34
N VAL A 216 8.22 9.08 7.38
CA VAL A 216 8.30 9.61 6.01
C VAL A 216 6.90 9.67 5.36
N GLN A 217 6.08 8.63 5.55
CA GLN A 217 4.71 8.61 5.02
C GLN A 217 3.82 9.68 5.67
N ARG A 218 3.86 9.81 7.00
CA ARG A 218 3.14 10.88 7.73
C ARG A 218 3.58 12.27 7.29
N MET A 219 4.86 12.47 7.07
CA MET A 219 5.40 13.73 6.58
C MET A 219 4.98 14.02 5.13
N ALA A 220 4.93 13.01 4.26
CA ALA A 220 4.43 13.18 2.89
C ALA A 220 2.95 13.61 2.86
N ILE A 221 2.14 13.14 3.82
CA ILE A 221 0.76 13.60 4.03
C ILE A 221 0.74 15.06 4.49
N ALA A 222 1.53 15.42 5.51
CA ALA A 222 1.61 16.81 5.98
C ALA A 222 1.97 17.77 4.84
N ARG A 223 2.96 17.41 4.02
CA ARG A 223 3.35 18.15 2.83
C ARG A 223 2.20 18.31 1.82
N ALA A 224 1.45 17.25 1.57
CA ALA A 224 0.33 17.29 0.62
C ALA A 224 -0.84 18.16 1.10
N LEU A 225 -0.97 18.38 2.41
CA LEU A 225 -2.02 19.22 3.04
C LEU A 225 -1.55 20.65 3.34
N LEU A 226 -0.28 20.97 3.04
CA LEU A 226 0.37 22.20 3.45
C LEU A 226 -0.37 23.45 2.95
N HIS A 227 -0.68 23.47 1.66
CA HIS A 227 -1.35 24.57 0.96
C HIS A 227 -2.88 24.51 1.00
N ASN A 228 -3.45 23.66 1.86
CA ASN A 228 -4.90 23.49 2.03
C ASN A 228 -5.66 23.24 0.71
N PRO A 229 -5.29 22.19 -0.05
CA PRO A 229 -5.99 21.83 -1.29
C PRO A 229 -7.42 21.35 -1.06
#